data_AF-A0A7S4B9K7-F1
#
_entry.id   AF-A0A7S4B9K7-F1
#
_cell.length_a   1.000
_cell.length_b   1.000
_cell.length_c   1.000
_cell.angle_alpha   90.00
_cell.angle_beta   90.00
_cell.angle_gamma   90.00
#
_symmetry.space_group_name_H-M   'P 1'
#
loop_
_entity.id
_entity.type
_entity.pdbx_description
1 polymer ?
#
loop_
_entity_poly.entity_id
_entity_poly.type
_entity_poly.pdbx_seq_one_letter_code
_entity_poly.pdbx_strand_id
1 'polypeptide(L)'
;SLVEQQLPCASVALRLEQLSRQTEGMDVVASVDMLEGLKGVPLKLLAYEHFLLRYPHRARRTVLLLRGIIPDARPDDYRSCRAEVINLVRRINSAVPGAVQFEEANKLNLRERIALWSVASVLLATSARDGLNLMPIEFLLCRKSRPG
;
A
#
# COMPACT_ATOMS: atom_id res chain seq x y z
N SER A 1 -16.59 6.74 -14.47
CA SER A 1 -15.30 7.35 -14.09
C SER A 1 -14.15 6.70 -14.88
N LEU A 2 -12.95 7.31 -14.97
CA LEU A 2 -11.78 6.67 -15.63
C LEU A 2 -11.42 5.32 -14.98
N VAL A 3 -11.68 5.18 -13.67
CA VAL A 3 -11.56 3.93 -12.92
C VAL A 3 -12.49 2.85 -13.48
N GLU A 4 -13.79 3.15 -13.61
CA GLU A 4 -14.79 2.21 -14.14
C GLU A 4 -14.47 1.73 -15.56
N GLN A 5 -13.92 2.61 -16.40
CA GLN A 5 -13.54 2.26 -17.78
C GLN A 5 -12.34 1.30 -17.83
N GLN A 6 -11.46 1.32 -16.82
CA GLN A 6 -10.24 0.50 -16.79
C GLN A 6 -10.42 -0.81 -16.02
N LEU A 7 -11.44 -0.94 -15.16
CA LEU A 7 -11.77 -2.18 -14.44
C LEU A 7 -11.86 -3.44 -15.34
N PRO A 8 -12.50 -3.42 -16.52
CA PRO A 8 -12.61 -4.62 -17.37
C PRO A 8 -11.33 -4.94 -18.17
N CYS A 9 -10.25 -4.18 -18.00
CA CYS A 9 -9.01 -4.40 -18.75
C CYS A 9 -8.31 -5.69 -18.34
N ALA A 10 -7.87 -6.50 -19.31
CA ALA A 10 -7.17 -7.76 -19.06
C ALA A 10 -5.94 -7.60 -18.16
N SER A 11 -5.18 -6.50 -18.32
CA SER A 11 -4.02 -6.23 -17.45
C SER A 11 -4.39 -5.99 -15.98
N VAL A 12 -5.56 -5.39 -15.71
CA VAL A 12 -6.08 -5.21 -14.34
C VAL A 12 -6.52 -6.57 -13.78
N ALA A 13 -7.22 -7.38 -14.56
CA ALA A 13 -7.67 -8.71 -14.15
C ALA A 13 -6.48 -9.62 -13.79
N LEU A 14 -5.45 -9.69 -14.63
CA LEU A 14 -4.24 -10.49 -14.37
C LEU A 14 -3.52 -10.05 -13.09
N ARG A 15 -3.33 -8.72 -12.92
CA ARG A 15 -2.67 -8.20 -11.73
C ARG A 15 -3.50 -8.44 -10.46
N LEU A 16 -4.82 -8.27 -10.55
CA LEU A 16 -5.73 -8.56 -9.45
C LEU A 16 -5.69 -10.04 -9.06
N GLU A 17 -5.66 -10.96 -10.03
CA GLU A 17 -5.55 -12.40 -9.76
C GLU A 17 -4.22 -12.73 -9.06
N GLN A 18 -3.11 -12.14 -9.52
CA GLN A 18 -1.82 -12.30 -8.87
C GLN A 18 -1.85 -11.82 -7.42
N LEU A 19 -2.34 -10.60 -7.17
CA LEU A 19 -2.43 -10.05 -5.82
C LEU A 19 -3.36 -10.87 -4.93
N SER A 20 -4.52 -11.29 -5.45
CA SER A 20 -5.50 -12.11 -4.72
C SER A 20 -4.91 -13.44 -4.28
N ARG A 21 -4.12 -14.10 -5.13
CA ARG A 21 -3.40 -15.33 -4.76
C ARG A 21 -2.32 -15.07 -3.71
N GLN A 22 -1.58 -13.97 -3.84
CA GLN A 22 -0.51 -13.61 -2.89
C GLN A 22 -1.05 -13.27 -1.49
N THR A 23 -2.29 -12.81 -1.41
CA THR A 23 -2.93 -12.38 -0.15
C THR A 23 -4.12 -13.24 0.23
N GLU A 24 -4.18 -14.47 -0.26
CA GLU A 24 -5.31 -15.37 0.00
C GLU A 24 -5.48 -15.59 1.52
N GLY A 25 -6.72 -15.42 2.01
CA GLY A 25 -7.04 -15.57 3.44
C GLY A 25 -6.58 -14.42 4.34
N MET A 26 -6.01 -13.34 3.78
CA MET A 26 -5.53 -12.16 4.51
C MET A 26 -6.44 -10.94 4.30
N ASP A 27 -6.65 -10.17 5.36
CA ASP A 27 -7.18 -8.82 5.35
C ASP A 27 -6.11 -7.88 4.78
N VAL A 28 -6.38 -7.32 3.60
CA VAL A 28 -5.39 -6.52 2.87
C VAL A 28 -5.52 -5.04 3.23
N VAL A 29 -4.44 -4.48 3.76
CA VAL A 29 -4.22 -3.05 3.89
C VAL A 29 -3.33 -2.61 2.75
N ALA A 30 -3.76 -1.63 1.95
CA ALA A 30 -2.95 -1.11 0.85
C ALA A 30 -2.49 0.32 1.10
N SER A 31 -1.31 0.62 0.59
CA SER A 31 -0.67 1.93 0.73
C SER A 31 0.18 2.23 -0.50
N VAL A 32 0.10 3.46 -1.00
CA VAL A 32 0.95 3.96 -2.08
C VAL A 32 1.46 5.33 -1.65
N ASP A 33 2.76 5.46 -1.47
CA ASP A 33 3.37 6.68 -0.95
C ASP A 33 4.69 6.97 -1.66
N MET A 34 4.97 8.25 -1.88
CA MET A 34 6.30 8.67 -2.29
C MET A 34 7.26 8.55 -1.10
N LEU A 35 8.45 8.02 -1.35
CA LEU A 35 9.47 7.79 -0.33
C LEU A 35 10.21 9.10 -0.04
N GLU A 36 9.54 10.00 0.66
CA GLU A 36 10.07 11.28 1.15
C GLU A 36 9.58 11.53 2.58
N GLY A 37 10.31 12.33 3.37
CA GLY A 37 10.02 12.51 4.80
C GLY A 37 8.61 13.07 5.09
N LEU A 38 8.05 13.89 4.19
CA LEU A 38 6.74 14.52 4.39
C LEU A 38 5.54 13.57 4.23
N LYS A 39 5.74 12.40 3.60
CA LYS A 39 4.68 11.41 3.42
C LYS A 39 4.49 10.49 4.63
N GLY A 40 5.40 10.55 5.61
CA GLY A 40 5.22 9.88 6.90
C GLY A 40 5.23 8.34 6.81
N VAL A 41 5.87 7.76 5.78
CA VAL A 41 5.95 6.31 5.59
C VAL A 41 6.59 5.58 6.78
N PRO A 42 7.66 6.10 7.41
CA PRO A 42 8.20 5.49 8.63
C PRO A 42 7.21 5.48 9.80
N LEU A 43 6.52 6.60 10.05
CA LEU A 43 5.50 6.70 11.10
C LEU A 43 4.33 5.74 10.85
N LYS A 44 3.93 5.57 9.59
CA LYS A 44 2.91 4.59 9.18
C LYS A 44 3.34 3.16 9.54
N LEU A 45 4.59 2.79 9.26
CA LEU A 45 5.12 1.47 9.60
C LEU A 45 5.21 1.25 11.11
N LEU A 46 5.62 2.27 11.87
CA LEU A 46 5.62 2.22 13.34
C LEU A 46 4.21 2.03 13.91
N ALA A 47 3.22 2.74 13.36
CA ALA A 47 1.82 2.57 13.75
C ALA A 47 1.29 1.17 13.39
N TYR A 48 1.66 0.65 12.22
CA TYR A 48 1.29 -0.69 11.79
C TYR A 48 1.93 -1.77 12.69
N GLU A 49 3.22 -1.64 13.01
CA GLU A 49 3.89 -2.51 13.97
C GLU A 49 3.20 -2.50 15.34
N HIS A 50 2.86 -1.31 15.85
CA HIS A 50 2.13 -1.18 17.12
C HIS A 50 0.76 -1.87 17.06
N PHE A 51 0.04 -1.75 15.94
CA PHE A 51 -1.22 -2.47 15.71
C PHE A 51 -1.02 -3.98 15.76
N LEU A 52 0.00 -4.52 15.09
CA LEU A 52 0.29 -5.96 15.09
C LEU A 52 0.60 -6.49 16.50
N LEU A 53 1.41 -5.75 17.27
CA LEU A 53 1.76 -6.09 18.65
C LEU A 53 0.56 -6.00 19.59
N ARG A 54 -0.30 -4.98 19.41
CA ARG A 54 -1.47 -4.76 20.26
C ARG A 54 -2.58 -5.77 20.01
N TYR A 55 -2.71 -6.26 18.76
CA TYR A 55 -3.76 -7.19 18.35
C TYR A 55 -3.19 -8.45 17.66
N PRO A 56 -2.54 -9.37 18.39
CA PRO A 56 -1.88 -10.55 17.80
C PRO A 56 -2.82 -11.47 17.02
N HIS A 57 -4.11 -11.51 17.36
CA HIS A 57 -5.12 -12.30 16.63
C HIS A 57 -5.41 -11.74 15.23
N ARG A 58 -5.29 -10.42 15.03
CA ARG A 58 -5.41 -9.78 13.72
C ARG A 58 -4.11 -9.84 12.95
N ALA A 59 -2.98 -9.74 13.64
CA ALA A 59 -1.65 -9.76 13.02
C ALA A 59 -1.42 -10.97 12.10
N ARG A 60 -1.96 -12.15 12.46
CA ARG A 60 -1.83 -13.37 11.65
C ARG A 60 -2.68 -13.38 10.37
N ARG A 61 -3.63 -12.44 10.26
CA ARG A 61 -4.60 -12.38 9.17
C ARG A 61 -4.56 -11.03 8.46
N THR A 62 -3.58 -10.17 8.71
CA THR A 62 -3.50 -8.86 8.06
C THR A 62 -2.16 -8.74 7.33
N VAL A 63 -2.19 -8.21 6.12
CA VAL A 63 -0.99 -7.90 5.34
C VAL A 63 -1.05 -6.46 4.85
N LEU A 64 0.07 -5.74 4.98
CA LEU A 64 0.26 -4.42 4.40
C LEU A 64 0.98 -4.54 3.05
N LEU A 65 0.29 -4.20 1.98
CA LEU A 65 0.87 -4.00 0.65
C LEU A 65 1.29 -2.54 0.51
N LEU A 66 2.59 -2.27 0.69
CA LEU A 66 3.16 -0.93 0.59
C LEU A 66 3.89 -0.76 -0.76
N ARG A 67 3.43 0.20 -1.57
CA ARG A 67 4.10 0.63 -2.80
C ARG A 67 4.82 1.95 -2.57
N GLY A 68 6.15 1.91 -2.53
CA GLY A 68 7.02 3.07 -2.43
C GLY A 68 7.30 3.68 -3.80
N ILE A 69 6.90 4.92 -4.02
CA ILE A 69 7.22 5.67 -5.24
C ILE A 69 8.55 6.39 -5.05
N ILE A 70 9.47 6.19 -5.97
CA ILE A 70 10.75 6.90 -6.00
C ILE A 70 10.48 8.34 -6.45
N PRO A 71 10.80 9.38 -5.64
CA PRO A 71 10.59 10.76 -6.04
C PRO A 71 11.61 11.17 -7.12
N ASP A 72 11.16 11.99 -8.07
CA ASP A 72 12.02 12.55 -9.13
C ASP A 72 13.02 13.61 -8.59
N ALA A 73 12.75 14.14 -7.39
CA ALA A 73 13.54 15.19 -6.74
C ALA A 73 13.94 14.79 -5.32
N ARG A 74 14.95 15.47 -4.76
CA ARG A 74 15.41 15.32 -3.36
C ARG A 74 16.01 13.93 -3.06
N PRO A 75 17.09 13.53 -3.75
CA PRO A 75 17.68 12.19 -3.64
C PRO A 75 18.21 11.85 -2.23
N ASP A 76 18.63 12.83 -1.44
CA ASP A 76 19.05 12.63 -0.04
C ASP A 76 17.89 12.27 0.89
N ASP A 77 16.75 12.97 0.74
CA ASP A 77 15.53 12.71 1.49
C ASP A 77 14.99 11.30 1.16
N TYR A 78 14.99 10.96 -0.14
CA TYR A 78 14.67 9.62 -0.61
C TYR A 78 15.57 8.55 0.01
N ARG A 79 16.90 8.69 -0.07
CA ARG A 79 17.84 7.70 0.47
C ARG A 79 17.62 7.48 1.97
N SER A 80 17.43 8.56 2.71
CA SER A 80 17.22 8.53 4.16
C SER A 80 15.90 7.83 4.51
N CYS A 81 14.80 8.25 3.88
CA CYS A 81 13.48 7.67 4.07
C CYS A 81 13.45 6.19 3.68
N ARG A 82 14.03 5.83 2.52
CA ARG A 82 14.12 4.45 2.05
C ARG A 82 14.90 3.56 3.02
N ALA A 83 16.03 4.02 3.53
CA ALA A 83 16.83 3.26 4.49
C ALA A 83 16.03 2.95 5.76
N GLU A 84 15.30 3.93 6.28
CA GLU A 84 14.43 3.76 7.44
C GLU A 84 13.28 2.79 7.16
N VAL A 85 12.59 2.94 6.02
CA VAL A 85 11.52 2.04 5.58
C VAL A 85 12.00 0.61 5.48
N ILE A 86 13.14 0.35 4.83
CA ILE A 86 13.70 -1.01 4.70
C ILE A 86 14.02 -1.62 6.07
N ASN A 87 14.58 -0.83 6.98
CA ASN A 87 14.89 -1.31 8.33
C ASN A 87 13.62 -1.65 9.12
N LEU A 88 12.58 -0.81 9.03
CA LEU A 88 11.29 -1.07 9.67
C LEU A 88 10.58 -2.28 9.08
N VAL A 89 10.53 -2.41 7.74
CA VAL A 89 9.97 -3.59 7.06
C VAL A 89 10.67 -4.86 7.52
N ARG A 90 12.01 -4.85 7.56
CA ARG A 90 12.79 -6.01 8.04
C ARG A 90 12.46 -6.34 9.50
N ARG A 91 12.41 -5.33 10.38
CA ARG A 91 12.10 -5.51 11.80
C ARG A 91 10.70 -6.11 11.98
N ILE A 92 9.69 -5.53 11.35
CA ILE A 92 8.30 -5.99 11.41
C ILE A 92 8.20 -7.44 10.90
N ASN A 93 8.77 -7.73 9.73
CA ASN A 93 8.70 -9.06 9.15
C ASN A 93 9.52 -10.11 9.92
N SER A 94 10.51 -9.70 10.72
CA SER A 94 11.24 -10.60 11.61
C SER A 94 10.37 -11.03 12.80
N ALA A 95 9.48 -10.14 13.28
CA ALA A 95 8.55 -10.44 14.36
C ALA A 95 7.26 -11.14 13.86
N VAL A 96 6.74 -10.71 12.71
CA VAL A 96 5.52 -11.25 12.08
C VAL A 96 5.82 -11.50 10.59
N PRO A 97 6.25 -12.73 10.23
CA PRO A 97 6.63 -13.05 8.86
C PRO A 97 5.56 -12.69 7.83
N GLY A 98 5.95 -11.91 6.82
CA GLY A 98 5.09 -11.51 5.70
C GLY A 98 4.07 -10.42 6.02
N ALA A 99 4.10 -9.80 7.21
CA ALA A 99 3.14 -8.75 7.57
C ALA A 99 3.23 -7.50 6.68
N VAL A 100 4.40 -7.20 6.12
CA VAL A 100 4.59 -6.08 5.18
C VAL A 100 5.23 -6.57 3.89
N GLN A 101 4.53 -6.38 2.78
CA GLN A 101 5.06 -6.56 1.42
C GLN A 101 5.38 -5.19 0.83
N PHE A 102 6.66 -4.86 0.80
CA PHE A 102 7.17 -3.61 0.29
C PHE A 102 7.73 -3.78 -1.12
N GLU A 103 7.23 -2.98 -2.07
CA GLU A 103 7.75 -2.90 -3.43
C GLU A 103 8.01 -1.44 -3.81
N GLU A 104 9.15 -1.18 -4.44
CA GLU A 104 9.51 0.14 -4.95
C GLU A 104 9.22 0.24 -6.45
N ALA A 105 8.76 1.41 -6.89
CA ALA A 105 8.53 1.69 -8.31
C ALA A 105 8.81 3.17 -8.64
N ASN A 106 9.30 3.44 -9.84
CA ASN A 106 9.41 4.83 -10.33
C ASN A 106 8.04 5.50 -10.48
N LYS A 107 7.02 4.71 -10.84
CA LYS A 107 5.64 5.16 -10.96
C LYS A 107 4.70 3.98 -10.84
N LEU A 108 3.51 4.23 -10.30
CA LEU A 108 2.42 3.25 -10.28
C LEU A 108 1.31 3.76 -11.18
N ASN A 109 1.09 3.11 -12.31
CA ASN A 109 0.04 3.53 -13.25
C ASN A 109 -1.36 3.27 -12.66
N LEU A 110 -2.39 3.89 -13.24
CA LEU A 110 -3.76 3.78 -12.72
C LEU A 110 -4.26 2.32 -12.67
N ARG A 111 -3.88 1.46 -13.62
CA ARG A 111 -4.33 0.07 -13.67
C ARG A 111 -3.78 -0.76 -12.51
N GLU A 112 -2.50 -0.59 -12.20
CA GLU A 112 -1.87 -1.20 -11.03
C GLU A 112 -2.54 -0.73 -9.73
N ARG A 113 -2.85 0.56 -9.64
CA ARG A 113 -3.57 1.11 -8.48
C ARG A 113 -4.97 0.53 -8.35
N ILE A 114 -5.72 0.44 -9.45
CA ILE A 114 -7.05 -0.18 -9.46
C ILE A 114 -6.98 -1.64 -8.99
N ALA A 115 -6.02 -2.43 -9.48
CA ALA A 115 -5.83 -3.80 -9.03
C ALA A 115 -5.52 -3.87 -7.52
N LEU A 116 -4.65 -2.99 -7.02
CA LEU A 116 -4.32 -2.89 -5.60
C LEU A 116 -5.52 -2.47 -4.74
N TRP A 117 -6.27 -1.44 -5.14
CA TRP A 117 -7.49 -0.99 -4.46
C TRP A 117 -8.59 -2.03 -4.47
N SER A 118 -8.64 -2.86 -5.52
CA SER A 118 -9.63 -3.91 -5.70
C SER A 118 -9.43 -5.07 -4.73
N VAL A 119 -8.19 -5.41 -4.38
CA VAL A 119 -7.90 -6.47 -3.38
C VAL A 119 -7.92 -5.93 -1.94
N ALA A 120 -7.71 -4.62 -1.75
CA ALA A 120 -7.59 -4.02 -0.43
C ALA A 120 -8.94 -3.81 0.29
N SER A 121 -8.98 -4.22 1.55
CA SER A 121 -10.09 -3.92 2.47
C SER A 121 -9.95 -2.53 3.09
N VAL A 122 -8.71 -2.07 3.27
CA VAL A 122 -8.37 -0.79 3.90
C VAL A 122 -7.33 -0.04 3.07
N LEU A 123 -7.56 1.26 2.85
CA LEU A 123 -6.55 2.19 2.37
C LEU A 123 -5.87 2.87 3.56
N LEU A 124 -4.54 2.75 3.65
CA LEU A 124 -3.74 3.43 4.67
C LEU A 124 -3.06 4.67 4.08
N ALA A 125 -3.81 5.75 3.94
CA ALA A 125 -3.30 7.06 3.50
C ALA A 125 -3.01 7.96 4.71
N THR A 126 -1.74 8.26 4.98
CA THR A 126 -1.31 8.98 6.21
C THR A 126 -0.34 10.11 5.92
N SER A 127 -0.34 10.68 4.72
CA SER A 127 0.55 11.79 4.38
C SER A 127 0.30 12.97 5.33
N ALA A 128 1.37 13.49 5.94
CA ALA A 128 1.25 14.59 6.91
C ALA A 128 0.89 15.90 6.22
N ARG A 129 1.37 16.09 4.98
CA ARG A 129 0.96 17.17 4.08
C ARG A 129 0.76 16.61 2.67
N ASP A 130 -0.43 16.82 2.13
CA ASP A 130 -0.76 16.56 0.74
C ASP A 130 -1.56 17.73 0.20
N GLY A 131 -1.29 18.13 -1.04
CA GLY A 131 -2.12 19.10 -1.73
C GLY A 131 -3.44 18.45 -2.12
N LEU A 132 -3.44 17.76 -3.25
CA LEU A 132 -4.56 16.94 -3.72
C LEU A 132 -4.12 15.47 -3.77
N ASN A 133 -4.73 14.65 -2.91
CA ASN A 133 -4.53 13.20 -2.94
C ASN A 133 -5.74 12.51 -3.58
N LEU A 134 -5.55 11.97 -4.78
CA LEU A 134 -6.60 11.25 -5.51
C LEU A 134 -6.77 9.80 -5.07
N MET A 135 -5.82 9.23 -4.32
CA MET A 135 -5.84 7.81 -3.95
C MET A 135 -7.08 7.41 -3.15
N PRO A 136 -7.56 8.20 -2.15
CA PRO A 136 -8.81 7.88 -1.47
C PRO A 136 -10.03 7.88 -2.38
N ILE A 137 -10.08 8.78 -3.36
CA ILE A 137 -11.18 8.87 -4.32
C ILE A 137 -11.16 7.65 -5.24
N GLU A 138 -9.99 7.29 -5.78
CA GLU A 138 -9.80 6.08 -6.59
C GLU A 138 -10.19 4.81 -5.83
N PHE A 139 -9.79 4.70 -4.57
CA PHE A 139 -10.12 3.57 -3.71
C PHE A 139 -11.63 3.42 -3.50
N LEU A 140 -12.33 4.53 -3.20
CA LEU A 140 -13.78 4.54 -3.05
C LEU A 140 -14.50 4.13 -4.34
N LEU A 141 -14.02 4.57 -5.50
CA LEU A 141 -14.58 4.19 -6.79
C LEU A 141 -14.43 2.68 -7.06
N CYS A 142 -13.27 2.10 -6.76
CA CYS A 142 -13.05 0.65 -6.91
C CYS A 142 -13.94 -0.17 -5.96
N ARG A 143 -14.21 0.34 -4.74
CA ARG A 143 -15.07 -0.32 -3.75
C ARG A 143 -16.55 -0.26 -4.08
N LYS A 144 -17.05 0.83 -4.67
CA LYS A 144 -18.46 0.93 -5.11
C LYS A 144 -18.85 -0.16 -6.11
N SER A 145 -17.90 -0.65 -6.89
CA SER A 145 -18.11 -1.74 -7.86
C SER A 145 -18.16 -3.15 -7.22
N ARG A 146 -17.91 -3.27 -5.91
CA ARG A 146 -18.08 -4.49 -5.12
C ARG A 146 -19.10 -4.23 -4.00
N PRO A 147 -20.36 -4.66 -4.13
CA PRO A 147 -21.25 -4.71 -2.97
C PRO A 147 -20.60 -5.63 -1.92
N GLY A 148 -20.54 -5.16 -0.68
CA GLY A 148 -19.97 -5.91 0.44
C GLY A 148 -20.82 -7.10 0.85
#